data_AF-A0A1Y6D4J1-F1
#
_entry.id   AF-A0A1Y6D4J1-F1
#
_cell.length_a   1.000
_cell.length_b   1.000
_cell.length_c   1.000
_cell.angle_alpha   90.00
_cell.angle_beta   90.00
_cell.angle_gamma   90.00
#
_symmetry.space_group_name_H-M   'P 1'
#
loop_
_entity.id
_entity.type
_entity.pdbx_description
1 polymer ?
#
loop_
_entity_poly.entity_id
_entity_poly.type
_entity_poly.pdbx_seq_one_letter_code
_entity_poly.pdbx_strand_id
1 'polypeptide(L)' 'MADYNVTVEELPSGKWACFLRIDGVEEPINLGKEFKNEERAENWLNVSESVTAIEMMLRKHKKPE' A
#
# COMPACT_ATOMS: atom_id res chain seq x y z
N MET A 1 2.11 5.93 -16.99
CA MET A 1 1.03 5.27 -16.24
C MET A 1 1.68 4.74 -14.98
N ALA A 2 1.05 4.85 -13.82
CA ALA A 2 1.68 4.50 -12.55
C ALA A 2 2.26 3.07 -12.57
N ASP A 3 3.57 2.91 -12.43
CA ASP A 3 4.28 1.62 -12.33
C ASP A 3 4.06 0.92 -10.97
N TYR A 4 2.85 1.04 -10.43
CA TYR A 4 2.50 0.47 -9.14
C TYR A 4 1.04 0.05 -9.06
N ASN A 5 0.78 -0.96 -8.23
CA ASN A 5 -0.54 -1.47 -7.89
C ASN A 5 -0.69 -1.53 -6.38
N VAL A 6 -1.90 -1.30 -5.86
CA VAL A 6 -2.18 -1.47 -4.42
C VAL A 6 -3.13 -2.65 -4.23
N THR A 7 -2.82 -3.53 -3.29
CA THR A 7 -3.67 -4.63 -2.86
C THR A 7 -4.07 -4.48 -1.40
N VAL A 8 -5.24 -5.02 -1.07
CA VAL A 8 -5.77 -5.10 0.30
C VAL A 8 -5.74 -6.57 0.69
N GLU A 9 -5.04 -6.90 1.76
CA GLU A 9 -4.80 -8.29 2.17
C GLU A 9 -5.02 -8.46 3.68
N GLU A 10 -5.57 -9.62 4.07
CA GLU A 10 -5.73 -10.00 5.47
C GLU A 10 -4.39 -10.51 6.02
N LEU A 11 -4.00 -9.96 7.17
CA LEU A 11 -2.84 -10.37 7.94
C LEU A 11 -3.17 -11.57 8.83
N PRO A 12 -2.17 -12.39 9.21
CA PRO A 12 -2.35 -13.50 10.16
C PRO A 12 -2.97 -13.10 11.51
N SER A 13 -2.88 -11.81 11.86
CA SER A 13 -3.50 -11.20 13.03
C SER A 13 -5.03 -11.05 12.93
N GLY A 14 -5.66 -11.35 11.78
CA GLY A 14 -7.08 -11.10 11.49
C GLY A 14 -7.39 -9.63 11.20
N LYS A 15 -6.36 -8.82 10.94
CA LYS A 15 -6.48 -7.41 10.53
C LYS A 15 -6.20 -7.28 9.05
N TRP A 16 -6.61 -6.19 8.45
CA TRP A 16 -6.43 -5.91 7.03
C TRP A 16 -5.38 -4.83 6.82
N ALA A 17 -4.55 -4.94 5.79
CA ALA A 17 -3.56 -3.92 5.47
C ALA A 17 -3.52 -3.67 3.96
N CYS A 18 -3.02 -2.50 3.60
CA CYS A 18 -2.81 -2.12 2.20
C CYS A 18 -1.34 -2.31 1.84
N PHE A 19 -1.09 -2.93 0.69
CA PHE A 19 0.22 -3.30 0.19
C PHE A 19 0.45 -2.68 -1.18
N LEU A 20 1.58 -1.98 -1.33
CA LEU A 20 2.02 -1.38 -2.57
C LEU A 20 2.96 -2.34 -3.30
N ARG A 21 2.56 -2.79 -4.49
CA ARG A 21 3.43 -3.48 -5.45
C ARG A 21 3.99 -2.47 -6.44
N ILE A 22 5.30 -2.43 -6.57
CA ILE A 22 6.01 -1.55 -7.52
C ILE A 22 6.74 -2.45 -8.52
N ASP A 23 6.69 -2.11 -9.80
CA ASP A 23 7.42 -2.87 -10.81
C ASP A 23 8.94 -2.83 -10.52
N GLY A 24 9.58 -4.01 -10.51
CA GLY A 24 10.98 -4.15 -10.13
C GLY A 24 11.27 -4.25 -8.62
N VAL A 25 10.26 -4.21 -7.75
CA VAL A 25 10.38 -4.57 -6.33
C VAL A 25 9.72 -5.93 -6.12
N GLU A 26 10.51 -6.91 -5.69
CA GLU A 26 10.03 -8.31 -5.55
C GLU A 26 8.95 -8.46 -4.48
N GLU A 27 9.04 -7.70 -3.39
CA GLU A 27 8.13 -7.82 -2.25
C GLU A 27 7.11 -6.66 -2.17
N PRO A 28 5.82 -6.96 -1.91
CA PRO A 28 4.82 -5.94 -1.63
C PRO A 28 5.17 -5.14 -0.38
N ILE A 29 5.08 -3.82 -0.46
CA ILE A 29 5.43 -2.91 0.63
C ILE A 29 4.18 -2.58 1.43
N ASN A 30 4.17 -2.90 2.73
CA ASN A 30 3.07 -2.51 3.62
C ASN A 30 3.03 -0.97 3.76
N LEU A 31 1.86 -0.37 3.52
CA LEU A 31 1.64 1.08 3.64
C LEU A 31 1.58 1.59 5.10
N GLY A 32 1.78 0.69 6.08
CA GLY A 32 2.01 1.02 7.49
C GLY A 32 0.74 1.12 8.34
N LYS A 33 -0.43 0.78 7.79
CA LYS A 33 -1.72 0.88 8.50
C LYS A 33 -2.46 -0.44 8.48
N GLU A 34 -2.97 -0.81 9.65
CA GLU A 34 -3.80 -2.00 9.85
C GLU A 34 -5.25 -1.58 10.16
N PHE A 35 -6.20 -2.32 9.62
CA PHE A 35 -7.62 -2.09 9.70
C PHE A 35 -8.34 -3.31 10.28
N LYS A 36 -9.52 -3.09 10.85
CA LYS A 36 -10.31 -4.18 11.47
C LYS A 36 -11.04 -5.04 10.45
N ASN A 37 -11.25 -4.54 9.23
CA ASN A 37 -11.96 -5.21 8.15
C ASN A 37 -11.48 -4.67 6.79
N GLU A 38 -11.77 -5.43 5.73
CA GLU A 38 -11.43 -5.11 4.34
C GLU A 38 -11.99 -3.75 3.92
N GLU A 39 -13.29 -3.52 4.17
CA GLU A 39 -14.00 -2.30 3.78
C GLU A 39 -13.30 -1.02 4.28
N ARG A 40 -12.75 -1.03 5.51
CA ARG A 40 -12.01 0.13 6.03
C ARG A 40 -10.66 0.32 5.36
N ALA A 41 -9.98 -0.76 4.99
CA ALA A 41 -8.73 -0.70 4.24
C ALA A 41 -8.98 -0.14 2.83
N GLU A 42 -10.01 -0.63 2.14
CA GLU A 42 -10.42 -0.12 0.83
C GLU A 42 -10.87 1.35 0.90
N ASN A 43 -11.69 1.71 1.89
CA ASN A 43 -12.11 3.09 2.10
C ASN A 43 -10.91 4.01 2.38
N TRP A 44 -9.89 3.52 3.06
CA TRP A 44 -8.68 4.31 3.29
C TRP A 44 -7.93 4.62 1.99
N LEU A 45 -7.92 3.71 1.00
CA LEU A 45 -7.35 3.97 -0.32
C LEU A 45 -8.04 5.10 -1.10
N ASN A 46 -9.23 5.53 -0.66
CA ASN A 46 -9.97 6.65 -1.24
C ASN A 46 -9.68 8.00 -0.54
N VAL A 47 -8.91 8.02 0.54
CA VAL A 47 -8.56 9.27 1.25
C VAL A 47 -7.16 9.77 0.88
N SER A 48 -6.92 11.08 1.01
CA SER A 48 -5.66 11.74 0.69
C SER A 48 -4.44 11.22 1.48
N GLU A 49 -4.67 10.69 2.68
CA GLU A 49 -3.62 10.07 3.49
C GLU A 49 -3.00 8.86 2.77
N SER A 50 -3.82 8.04 2.10
CA SER A 50 -3.30 6.88 1.36
C SER A 50 -2.44 7.27 0.17
N VAL A 51 -2.86 8.31 -0.57
CA VAL A 51 -2.09 8.87 -1.69
C VAL A 51 -0.71 9.32 -1.20
N THR A 52 -0.67 10.04 -0.07
CA THR A 52 0.58 10.51 0.53
C THR A 52 1.48 9.33 0.93
N ALA A 53 0.91 8.30 1.56
CA ALA A 53 1.66 7.10 1.96
C ALA A 53 2.25 6.37 0.73
N ILE A 54 1.45 6.21 -0.33
CA ILE A 54 1.89 5.62 -1.61
C ILE A 54 3.03 6.42 -2.21
N GLU A 55 2.90 7.75 -2.32
CA GLU A 55 3.95 8.62 -2.87
C GLU A 55 5.27 8.53 -2.07
N MET A 56 5.18 8.48 -0.73
CA MET A 56 6.35 8.33 0.12
C MET A 56 7.06 7.00 -0.11
N MET A 57 6.31 5.89 -0.20
CA MET A 57 6.88 4.57 -0.46
C MET A 57 7.46 4.48 -1.87
N LEU A 58 6.78 5.05 -2.86
CA LEU A 58 7.31 5.15 -4.23
C LEU A 58 8.63 5.91 -4.25
N ARG A 59 8.72 7.08 -3.60
CA ARG A 59 9.99 7.85 -3.57
C ARG A 59 11.12 7.10 -2.85
N LYS A 60 10.79 6.30 -1.84
CA LYS A 60 11.77 5.50 -1.08
C LYS A 60 12.29 4.31 -1.89
N HIS A 61 11.45 3.70 -2.71
CA HIS A 61 11.75 2.46 -3.43
C HIS A 61 12.01 2.65 -4.92
N LYS A 62 11.70 3.81 -5.48
CA LYS A 62 12.15 4.22 -6.81
C LYS A 62 13.66 4.39 -6.74
N LYS A 63 14.40 3.49 -7.40
CA LYS A 63 15.84 3.62 -7.55
C LYS A 63 16.13 5.02 -8.14
N PRO A 64 17.13 5.75 -7.61
CA PRO A 64 17.66 6.89 -8.34
C PRO A 64 18.17 6.36 -9.69
N GLU A 65 17.68 6.96 -10.78
CA GLU A 65 18.19 6.74 -12.14
C GLU A 65 19.69 7.07 -12.23
#